data_AF-W4UMI5-F1
#
_entry.id   AF-W4UMI5-F1
#
_cell.length_a   1.000
_cell.length_b   1.000
_cell.length_c   1.000
_cell.angle_alpha   90.00
_cell.angle_beta   90.00
_cell.angle_gamma   90.00
#
_symmetry.space_group_name_H-M   'P 1'
#
loop_
_entity.id
_entity.type
_entity.pdbx_description
1 polymer ?
#
loop_
_entity_poly.entity_id
_entity_poly.type
_entity_poly.pdbx_seq_one_letter_code
_entity_poly.pdbx_strand_id
1 'polypeptide(L)'
;MTKLSVNINKIATLRNARGGDVPNVVKVALDCESFGADGITVHPRPDERHIRREDVYNLRPLLQTEFNIEAILRPILLIWCLKLNRIK
;
A
#
# COMPACT_ATOMS: atom_id res chain seq x y z
N MET A 1 -20.76 -6.90 -11.21
CA MET A 1 -20.42 -5.47 -11.19
C MET A 1 -18.90 -5.34 -11.23
N THR A 2 -18.39 -4.34 -11.92
CA THR A 2 -16.95 -4.05 -12.01
C THR A 2 -16.45 -3.48 -10.67
N LYS A 3 -15.24 -3.87 -10.24
CA LYS A 3 -14.59 -3.37 -9.02
C LYS A 3 -13.42 -2.45 -9.32
N LEU A 4 -13.14 -1.48 -8.45
CA LEU A 4 -12.02 -0.55 -8.54
C LEU A 4 -11.05 -0.71 -7.36
N SER A 5 -9.80 -1.10 -7.63
CA SER A 5 -8.71 -1.02 -6.65
C SER A 5 -7.82 0.18 -6.98
N VAL A 6 -7.60 1.09 -6.02
CA VAL A 6 -6.87 2.34 -6.24
C VAL A 6 -5.39 2.16 -5.93
N ASN A 7 -4.53 2.40 -6.92
CA ASN A 7 -3.09 2.34 -6.74
C ASN A 7 -2.54 3.66 -6.18
N ILE A 8 -1.94 3.63 -4.98
CA ILE A 8 -1.49 4.82 -4.26
C ILE A 8 0.04 5.07 -4.33
N ASN A 9 0.76 4.38 -5.21
CA ASN A 9 2.22 4.52 -5.33
C ASN A 9 2.69 5.97 -5.58
N LYS A 10 1.91 6.76 -6.31
CA LYS A 10 2.26 8.15 -6.63
C LYS A 10 2.09 9.11 -5.46
N ILE A 11 1.22 8.79 -4.50
CA ILE A 11 1.12 9.51 -3.23
C ILE A 11 2.43 9.37 -2.45
N ALA A 12 2.93 8.14 -2.32
CA ALA A 12 4.20 7.88 -1.67
C ALA A 12 5.39 8.49 -2.42
N THR A 13 5.35 8.54 -3.75
CA THR A 13 6.36 9.25 -4.57
C THR A 13 6.41 10.74 -4.19
N LEU A 14 5.26 11.40 -4.13
CA LEU A 14 5.17 12.82 -3.79
C LEU A 14 5.63 13.09 -2.35
N ARG A 15 5.24 12.22 -1.40
CA ARG A 15 5.73 12.27 -0.01
C ARG A 15 7.25 12.18 0.05
N ASN A 16 7.83 11.15 -0.58
CA ASN A 16 9.27 10.88 -0.52
C ASN A 16 10.08 12.05 -1.09
N ALA A 17 9.59 12.72 -2.13
CA ALA A 17 10.24 13.87 -2.74
C ALA A 17 10.27 15.12 -1.84
N ARG A 18 9.32 15.25 -0.90
CA ARG A 18 9.20 16.41 0.00
C ARG A 18 9.94 16.26 1.33
N GLY A 19 10.29 15.03 1.71
CA GLY A 19 11.05 14.75 2.94
C GLY A 19 10.24 14.84 4.24
N GLY A 20 8.92 14.70 4.19
CA GLY A 20 8.03 14.65 5.36
C GLY A 20 6.80 13.76 5.09
N ASP A 21 5.75 13.88 5.91
CA ASP A 21 4.56 13.00 5.83
C ASP A 21 3.39 13.57 5.02
N VAL A 22 3.64 14.55 4.16
CA VAL A 22 2.60 15.20 3.35
C VAL A 22 2.87 15.02 1.85
N PRO A 23 2.01 14.31 1.10
CA PRO A 23 0.76 13.67 1.56
C PRO A 23 1.00 12.42 2.41
N ASN A 24 0.09 12.17 3.37
CA ASN A 24 0.15 10.98 4.21
C ASN A 24 -0.48 9.79 3.47
N VAL A 25 0.30 8.72 3.26
CA VAL A 25 -0.11 7.54 2.48
C VAL A 25 -1.29 6.81 3.12
N VAL A 26 -1.27 6.64 4.45
CA VAL A 26 -2.34 5.95 5.20
C VAL A 26 -3.64 6.73 5.08
N LYS A 27 -3.61 8.05 5.31
CA LYS A 27 -4.79 8.89 5.18
C LYS A 27 -5.41 8.78 3.78
N VAL A 28 -4.60 8.87 2.73
CA VAL A 28 -5.12 8.79 1.35
C VAL A 28 -5.73 7.42 1.07
N ALA A 29 -5.15 6.33 1.58
CA ALA A 29 -5.72 5.00 1.42
C ALA A 29 -7.11 4.88 2.07
N LEU A 30 -7.26 5.38 3.31
CA LEU A 30 -8.54 5.40 4.01
C LEU A 30 -9.58 6.31 3.34
N ASP A 31 -9.12 7.47 2.83
CA ASP A 31 -9.97 8.37 2.04
C ASP A 31 -10.49 7.64 0.78
N CYS A 32 -9.63 6.91 0.05
CA CYS A 32 -10.04 6.12 -1.11
C CYS A 32 -11.10 5.06 -0.77
N GLU A 33 -10.94 4.30 0.31
CA GLU A 33 -11.96 3.34 0.76
C GLU A 33 -13.28 4.06 1.11
N SER A 34 -13.20 5.18 1.84
CA SER A 34 -14.38 5.96 2.23
C SER A 34 -15.15 6.53 1.03
N PHE A 35 -14.46 6.75 -0.09
CA PHE A 35 -15.04 7.23 -1.35
C PHE A 35 -15.48 6.12 -2.30
N GLY A 36 -15.43 4.85 -1.86
CA GLY A 36 -16.00 3.71 -2.58
C GLY A 36 -14.99 2.88 -3.38
N ALA A 37 -13.69 2.97 -3.08
CA ALA A 37 -12.74 2.00 -3.62
C ALA A 37 -13.04 0.60 -3.06
N ASP A 38 -13.03 -0.41 -3.92
CA ASP A 38 -13.19 -1.83 -3.55
C ASP A 38 -11.88 -2.48 -3.06
N GLY A 39 -10.77 -1.73 -3.15
CA GLY A 39 -9.45 -2.16 -2.72
C GLY A 39 -8.40 -1.07 -2.83
N ILE A 40 -7.27 -1.31 -2.19
CA ILE A 40 -6.07 -0.47 -2.29
C ILE A 40 -4.94 -1.30 -2.87
N THR A 41 -4.27 -0.75 -3.87
CA THR A 41 -3.10 -1.37 -4.50
C THR A 41 -1.82 -0.62 -4.14
N VAL A 42 -0.79 -1.35 -3.74
CA VAL A 42 0.56 -0.83 -3.50
C VAL A 42 1.61 -1.69 -4.18
N HIS A 43 2.74 -1.09 -4.53
CA HIS A 43 3.89 -1.80 -5.06
C HIS A 43 5.16 -1.45 -4.26
N PRO A 44 5.39 -2.09 -3.10
CA PRO A 44 6.63 -1.95 -2.37
C PRO A 44 7.81 -2.48 -3.21
N ARG A 45 8.77 -1.61 -3.50
CA ARG A 45 10.00 -2.01 -4.20
C ARG A 45 11.16 -2.18 -3.22
N PRO A 46 12.17 -3.02 -3.53
CA PRO A 46 13.36 -3.16 -2.69
C PRO A 46 14.15 -1.86 -2.51
N ASP A 47 14.09 -0.96 -3.49
CA ASP A 47 14.73 0.37 -3.45
C ASP A 47 13.86 1.44 -2.78
N GLU A 48 12.67 1.07 -2.28
CA GLU A 48 11.70 1.95 -1.61
C GLU A 48 11.42 3.27 -2.36
N ARG A 49 11.49 3.23 -3.70
CA ARG A 49 11.35 4.40 -4.57
C ARG A 49 10.03 5.16 -4.36
N HIS A 50 8.96 4.46 -3.98
CA HIS A 50 7.65 5.02 -3.68
C HIS A 50 7.13 4.48 -2.34
N ILE A 51 6.42 3.35 -2.38
CA ILE A 51 5.93 2.67 -1.19
C ILE A 51 7.12 2.07 -0.44
N ARG A 52 7.27 2.46 0.82
CA ARG A 52 8.24 1.89 1.76
C ARG A 52 7.66 0.63 2.40
N ARG A 53 8.50 -0.22 2.99
CA ARG A 53 8.01 -1.40 3.73
C ARG A 53 7.10 -1.00 4.87
N GLU A 54 7.43 0.06 5.57
CA GLU A 54 6.65 0.60 6.69
C GLU A 54 5.22 0.97 6.27
N ASP A 55 5.03 1.56 5.08
CA ASP A 55 3.70 1.88 4.55
C ASP A 55 2.79 0.65 4.50
N VAL A 56 3.34 -0.49 4.06
CA VAL A 56 2.59 -1.74 3.94
C VAL A 56 2.17 -2.27 5.31
N TYR A 57 3.04 -2.17 6.30
CA TYR A 57 2.73 -2.57 7.68
C TYR A 57 1.71 -1.65 8.34
N ASN A 58 1.79 -0.34 8.07
CA ASN A 58 0.85 0.65 8.61
C ASN A 58 -0.53 0.54 7.96
N LEU A 59 -0.60 0.21 6.66
CA LEU A 59 -1.85 0.04 5.93
C LEU A 59 -2.59 -1.25 6.32
N ARG A 60 -1.87 -2.37 6.44
CA ARG A 60 -2.48 -3.70 6.59
C ARG A 60 -3.55 -3.81 7.69
N PRO A 61 -3.35 -3.33 8.93
CA PRO A 61 -4.36 -3.46 9.98
C PRO A 61 -5.53 -2.46 9.87
N LEU A 62 -5.44 -1.47 8.97
CA LEU A 62 -6.42 -0.39 8.86
C LEU A 62 -7.42 -0.61 7.71
N LEU A 63 -6.96 -1.14 6.58
CA LEU A 63 -7.78 -1.36 5.40
C LEU A 63 -8.88 -2.40 5.64
N GLN A 64 -10.09 -2.08 5.21
CA GLN A 64 -11.28 -2.96 5.35
C GLN A 64 -11.65 -3.65 4.02
N THR A 65 -11.12 -3.15 2.92
CA THR A 65 -11.30 -3.67 1.57
C THR A 65 -10.10 -4.52 1.14
N GLU A 66 -10.06 -4.97 -0.11
CA GLU A 66 -8.95 -5.78 -0.61
C GLU A 66 -7.63 -4.99 -0.54
N PHE A 67 -6.62 -5.55 0.13
CA PHE A 67 -5.27 -5.03 0.09
C PHE A 67 -4.40 -5.79 -0.92
N ASN A 68 -4.28 -5.23 -2.12
CA ASN A 68 -3.56 -5.81 -3.23
C ASN A 68 -2.08 -5.35 -3.22
N ILE A 69 -1.15 -6.30 -3.14
CA ILE A 69 0.29 -6.01 -3.10
C ILE A 69 0.93 -6.51 -4.39
N GLU A 70 1.31 -5.57 -5.25
CA GLU A 70 2.13 -5.83 -6.42
C GLU A 70 3.60 -6.01 -6.02
N ALA A 71 4.30 -6.93 -6.67
CA ALA A 71 5.74 -7.08 -6.47
C ALA A 71 6.41 -7.85 -7.60
N ILE A 72 7.74 -7.73 -7.66
CA ILE A 72 8.59 -8.56 -8.52
C ILE A 72 8.78 -9.92 -7.85
N LEU A 73 8.59 -11.00 -8.61
CA LEU A 73 8.77 -12.37 -8.12
C LEU A 73 10.19 -12.59 -7.58
N ARG A 74 10.29 -12.80 -6.26
CA ARG A 74 11.53 -13.12 -5.54
C ARG A 74 11.20 -14.06 -4.38
N PRO A 75 12.07 -15.00 -3.99
CA PRO A 75 11.79 -15.91 -2.87
C PRO A 75 11.45 -15.20 -1.56
N ILE A 76 12.13 -14.08 -1.27
CA ILE A 76 11.90 -13.26 -0.07
C ILE A 76 10.50 -12.64 -0.02
N LEU A 77 9.87 -12.40 -1.18
CA LEU A 77 8.54 -11.81 -1.26
C LEU A 77 7.49 -12.73 -0.66
N LEU A 78 7.53 -14.03 -1.01
CA LEU A 78 6.54 -14.99 -0.54
C LEU A 78 6.54 -15.08 0.99
N ILE A 79 7.73 -15.14 1.59
CA ILE A 79 7.90 -15.16 3.05
C ILE A 79 7.32 -13.87 3.67
N TRP A 80 7.52 -12.73 3.02
CA TRP A 80 7.02 -11.46 3.49
C TRP A 80 5.48 -11.37 3.41
N CYS A 81 4.86 -11.77 2.30
CA CYS A 81 3.41 -11.83 2.15
C CYS A 81 2.76 -12.78 3.19
N LEU A 82 3.39 -13.93 3.47
CA LEU A 82 2.93 -14.84 4.53
C LEU A 82 2.95 -14.19 5.91
N LYS A 83 3.95 -13.36 6.22
CA LYS A 83 3.99 -12.59 7.47
C LYS A 83 2.90 -11.52 7.51
N LEU A 84 2.69 -10.79 6.42
CA LEU A 84 1.66 -9.74 6.34
C LEU A 84 0.25 -10.30 6.55
N ASN A 85 -0.06 -11.49 6.03
CA ASN A 85 -1.35 -12.14 6.25
C ASN A 85 -1.64 -12.51 7.72
N ARG A 86 -0.61 -12.55 8.58
CA ARG A 86 -0.78 -12.80 10.03
C ARG A 86 -1.07 -11.51 10.81
N ILE A 87 -0.88 -10.35 10.20
CA ILE A 87 -1.21 -9.05 10.77
C ILE A 87 -2.67 -8.82 10.41
N LYS A 88 -3.55 -8.93 11.41
CA LYS A 88 -4.97 -8.62 11.23
C LYS A 88 -5.17 -7.12 11.26
#